data_AF-A0A9D7YB20-F1
#
_entry.id   AF-A0A9D7YB20-F1
#
_cell.length_a   1.000
_cell.length_b   1.000
_cell.length_c   1.000
_cell.angle_alpha   90.00
_cell.angle_beta   90.00
_cell.angle_gamma   90.00
#
_symmetry.space_group_name_H-M   'P 1'
#
loop_
_entity.id
_entity.type
_entity.pdbx_description
1 polymer ?
#
loop_
_entity_poly.entity_id
_entity_poly.type
_entity_poly.pdbx_seq_one_letter_code
_entity_poly.pdbx_strand_id
1 'polypeptide(L)'
;MVFDDDDFEEMDDEEMEREMEEERNRKANLPIVKKAKEIFRTVHSLIATIDYEKDTMAYRDILFEDIAIINAKISGAEAMTLYSLKMENAVLIKIHARSIITTTSGMKMMKLGHEDYLNVLRGEMEEFRKLFVEWINTFDKTNDIPDDWGLFY
;
A
#
# COMPACT_ATOMS: atom_id res chain seq x y z
N MET A 1 -5.72 -14.85 43.39
CA MET A 1 -5.93 -15.35 42.03
C MET A 1 -4.55 -15.76 41.57
N VAL A 2 -4.26 -17.05 41.60
CA VAL A 2 -3.00 -17.59 41.08
C VAL A 2 -3.19 -17.58 39.57
N PHE A 3 -2.32 -16.85 38.86
CA PHE A 3 -2.20 -17.04 37.43
C PHE A 3 -1.51 -18.40 37.27
N ASP A 4 -2.24 -19.41 36.82
CA ASP A 4 -1.64 -20.66 36.36
C ASP A 4 -0.89 -20.32 35.06
N ASP A 5 0.44 -20.38 35.11
CA ASP A 5 1.34 -20.24 33.96
C ASP A 5 1.22 -21.42 32.97
N ASP A 6 0.31 -22.37 33.21
CA ASP A 6 0.13 -23.63 32.45
C ASP A 6 -0.77 -23.51 31.20
N ASP A 7 -1.39 -22.35 30.94
CA ASP A 7 -2.28 -22.14 29.78
C ASP A 7 -1.57 -21.53 28.54
N PHE A 8 -0.24 -21.41 28.56
CA PHE A 8 0.53 -21.07 27.35
C PHE A 8 0.91 -22.40 26.67
N GLU A 9 0.02 -22.92 25.81
CA GLU A 9 0.41 -24.00 24.89
C GLU A 9 1.59 -23.48 24.04
N GLU A 10 2.80 -23.98 24.32
CA GLU A 10 3.96 -23.79 23.45
C GLU A 10 3.60 -24.41 22.09
N MET A 11 3.17 -23.57 21.14
CA MET A 11 3.11 -23.98 19.74
C MET A 11 4.49 -24.47 19.34
N ASP A 12 4.55 -25.63 18.70
CA ASP A 12 5.78 -26.14 18.10
C ASP A 12 6.36 -25.09 17.13
N ASP A 13 7.68 -24.90 17.15
CA ASP A 13 8.40 -23.99 16.25
C ASP A 13 8.01 -24.25 14.78
N GLU A 14 7.80 -25.52 14.41
CA GLU A 14 7.35 -25.91 13.06
C GLU A 14 5.90 -25.51 12.76
N GLU A 15 5.03 -25.44 13.77
CA GLU A 15 3.64 -24.99 13.62
C GLU A 15 3.57 -23.46 13.47
N MET A 16 4.31 -22.72 14.30
CA MET A 16 4.43 -21.27 14.17
C MET A 16 4.97 -20.86 12.79
N GLU A 17 6.00 -21.53 12.28
CA GLU A 17 6.56 -21.23 10.96
C GLU A 17 5.55 -21.46 9.83
N ARG A 18 4.76 -22.54 9.92
CA ARG A 18 3.68 -22.84 8.96
C ARG A 18 2.61 -21.76 8.96
N GLU A 19 2.09 -21.38 10.12
CA GLU A 19 1.07 -20.32 10.23
C GLU A 19 1.57 -18.98 9.69
N MET A 20 2.81 -18.60 10.01
CA MET A 20 3.42 -17.38 9.49
C MET A 20 3.54 -17.40 7.96
N GLU A 21 3.91 -18.53 7.37
CA GLU A 21 4.00 -18.67 5.92
C GLU A 21 2.62 -18.64 5.26
N GLU A 22 1.61 -19.28 5.84
CA GLU A 22 0.22 -19.21 5.36
C GLU A 22 -0.32 -17.77 5.39
N GLU A 23 -0.11 -17.05 6.49
CA GLU A 23 -0.49 -15.65 6.64
C GLU A 23 0.24 -14.75 5.62
N ARG A 24 1.55 -14.99 5.41
CA ARG A 24 2.34 -14.28 4.39
C ARG A 24 1.80 -14.55 2.99
N ASN A 25 1.47 -15.80 2.68
CA ASN A 25 0.94 -16.21 1.39
C ASN A 25 -0.48 -15.65 1.15
N ARG A 26 -1.33 -15.61 2.17
CA ARG A 26 -2.65 -14.97 2.13
C ARG A 26 -2.51 -13.48 1.78
N LYS A 27 -1.68 -12.75 2.53
CA LYS A 27 -1.44 -11.31 2.32
C LYS A 27 -0.84 -11.03 0.94
N ALA A 28 0.15 -11.81 0.52
CA ALA A 28 0.76 -11.69 -0.81
C ALA A 28 -0.24 -11.93 -1.94
N ASN A 29 -1.31 -12.68 -1.69
CA ASN A 29 -2.33 -13.01 -2.67
C ASN A 29 -3.47 -11.99 -2.77
N LEU A 30 -3.56 -11.01 -1.87
CA LEU A 30 -4.57 -9.97 -1.92
C LEU A 30 -4.49 -9.19 -3.25
N PRO A 31 -5.63 -8.95 -3.93
CA PRO A 31 -5.65 -8.23 -5.21
C PRO A 31 -4.95 -6.86 -5.14
N ILE A 32 -5.17 -6.11 -4.06
CA ILE A 32 -4.56 -4.79 -3.85
C ILE A 32 -3.03 -4.87 -3.75
N VAL A 33 -2.49 -5.92 -3.11
CA VAL A 33 -1.05 -6.15 -2.97
C VAL A 33 -0.43 -6.49 -4.32
N LYS A 34 -1.07 -7.37 -5.11
CA LYS A 34 -0.60 -7.71 -6.46
C LYS A 34 -0.57 -6.47 -7.35
N LYS A 35 -1.66 -5.70 -7.35
CA LYS A 35 -1.74 -4.48 -8.16
C LYS A 35 -0.72 -3.42 -7.72
N ALA A 36 -0.48 -3.24 -6.42
CA ALA A 36 0.55 -2.32 -5.93
C ALA A 36 1.97 -2.73 -6.38
N LYS A 37 2.27 -4.03 -6.43
CA LYS A 37 3.54 -4.56 -6.95
C LYS A 37 3.68 -4.41 -8.47
N GLU A 38 2.58 -4.56 -9.22
CA GLU A 38 2.54 -4.26 -10.66
C GLU A 38 2.90 -2.80 -10.91
N ILE A 39 2.20 -1.87 -10.24
CA ILE A 39 2.45 -0.43 -10.34
C ILE A 39 3.89 -0.10 -9.95
N PHE A 40 4.46 -0.74 -8.92
CA PHE A 40 5.87 -0.55 -8.55
C PHE A 40 6.81 -0.86 -9.71
N ARG A 41 6.58 -1.97 -10.44
CA ARG A 41 7.39 -2.34 -11.61
C ARG A 41 7.20 -1.35 -12.75
N THR A 42 5.97 -0.89 -12.98
CA THR A 42 5.66 0.12 -14.01
C THR A 42 6.35 1.45 -13.69
N VAL A 43 6.27 1.93 -12.44
CA VAL A 43 6.97 3.13 -11.97
C VAL A 43 8.48 2.97 -12.15
N HIS A 44 9.06 1.86 -11.68
CA HIS A 44 10.50 1.60 -11.83
C HIS A 44 10.94 1.61 -13.30
N SER A 45 10.14 1.02 -14.19
CA SER A 45 10.40 1.02 -15.62
C SER A 45 10.30 2.42 -16.22
N LEU A 46 9.25 3.18 -15.88
CA LEU A 46 9.05 4.56 -16.33
C LEU A 46 10.20 5.46 -15.91
N ILE A 47 10.59 5.47 -14.63
CA ILE A 47 11.64 6.36 -14.13
C ILE A 47 13.01 6.03 -14.75
N ALA A 48 13.26 4.77 -15.12
CA ALA A 48 14.49 4.37 -15.80
C ALA A 48 14.60 4.92 -17.23
N THR A 49 13.48 5.29 -17.87
CA THR A 49 13.46 5.89 -19.20
C THR A 49 13.67 7.41 -19.19
N ILE A 50 13.66 8.03 -18.01
CA ILE A 50 13.71 9.48 -17.87
C ILE A 50 15.15 9.95 -17.69
N ASP A 51 15.52 10.97 -18.45
CA ASP A 51 16.80 11.66 -18.32
C ASP A 51 16.87 12.43 -16.98
N TYR A 52 17.84 12.11 -16.14
CA TYR A 52 18.04 12.74 -14.82
C TYR A 52 18.21 14.26 -14.94
N GLU A 53 18.88 14.76 -15.97
CA GLU A 53 19.14 16.19 -16.12
C GLU A 53 17.87 16.97 -16.50
N LYS A 54 16.87 16.30 -17.06
CA LYS A 54 15.59 16.90 -17.45
C LYS A 54 14.56 16.90 -16.32
N ASP A 55 14.75 16.06 -15.31
CA ASP A 55 13.84 15.97 -14.16
C ASP A 55 14.19 16.98 -13.07
N THR A 56 14.03 18.27 -13.38
CA THR A 56 14.37 19.36 -12.45
C THR A 56 13.44 19.46 -11.24
N MET A 57 12.31 18.75 -11.25
CA MET A 57 11.30 18.75 -10.18
C MET A 57 11.28 17.45 -9.37
N ALA A 58 12.26 16.57 -9.56
CA ALA A 58 12.39 15.28 -8.87
C ALA A 58 11.14 14.38 -9.00
N TYR A 59 10.45 14.42 -10.14
CA TYR A 59 9.26 13.59 -10.37
C TYR A 59 9.53 12.10 -10.25
N ARG A 60 10.74 11.65 -10.62
CA ARG A 60 11.14 10.25 -10.48
C ARG A 60 11.19 9.81 -9.02
N ASP A 61 11.77 10.65 -8.17
CA ASP A 61 11.92 10.37 -6.75
C ASP A 61 10.53 10.38 -6.08
N ILE A 62 9.67 11.35 -6.43
CA ILE A 62 8.28 11.42 -5.95
C ILE A 62 7.50 10.17 -6.35
N LEU A 63 7.54 9.75 -7.62
CA LEU A 63 6.84 8.54 -8.06
C LEU A 63 7.32 7.29 -7.32
N PHE A 64 8.63 7.15 -7.15
CA PHE A 64 9.23 6.00 -6.47
C PHE A 64 8.85 5.97 -4.99
N GLU A 65 8.95 7.12 -4.31
CA GLU A 65 8.54 7.27 -2.92
C GLU A 65 7.06 6.94 -2.73
N ASP A 66 6.18 7.52 -3.57
CA ASP A 66 4.74 7.30 -3.48
C ASP A 66 4.39 5.81 -3.57
N ILE A 67 4.95 5.08 -4.55
CA ILE A 67 4.64 3.67 -4.71
C ILE A 67 5.27 2.79 -3.63
N ALA A 68 6.45 3.16 -3.12
CA ALA A 68 7.07 2.49 -1.98
C ALA A 68 6.22 2.65 -0.71
N ILE A 69 5.71 3.85 -0.45
CA ILE A 69 4.84 4.11 0.71
C ILE A 69 3.51 3.38 0.57
N ILE A 70 2.88 3.36 -0.62
CA ILE A 70 1.67 2.58 -0.85
C ILE A 70 1.87 1.11 -0.46
N ASN A 71 2.95 0.47 -0.93
CA ASN A 71 3.24 -0.93 -0.61
C ASN A 71 3.49 -1.13 0.89
N ALA A 72 4.28 -0.25 1.52
CA ALA A 72 4.57 -0.32 2.95
C ALA A 72 3.31 -0.17 3.82
N LYS A 73 2.41 0.75 3.45
CA LYS A 73 1.18 1.02 4.21
C LYS A 73 0.10 -0.02 4.02
N ILE A 74 0.04 -0.69 2.86
CA ILE A 74 -0.79 -1.89 2.71
C ILE A 74 -0.30 -2.99 3.66
N SER A 75 1.02 -3.25 3.69
CA SER A 75 1.60 -4.22 4.61
C SER A 75 1.34 -3.86 6.08
N GLY A 76 1.47 -2.57 6.42
CA GLY A 76 1.19 -2.05 7.76
C GLY A 76 -0.26 -2.27 8.17
N ALA A 77 -1.23 -1.93 7.31
CA ALA A 77 -2.64 -2.15 7.59
C ALA A 77 -3.00 -3.64 7.77
N GLU A 78 -2.39 -4.55 6.98
CA GLU A 78 -2.62 -6.00 7.11
C GLU A 78 -1.96 -6.62 8.35
N ALA A 79 -1.06 -5.91 9.01
CA ALA A 79 -0.49 -6.31 10.29
C ALA A 79 -1.31 -5.80 11.50
N MET A 80 -2.31 -4.94 11.27
CA MET A 80 -3.13 -4.33 12.30
C MET A 80 -4.51 -4.97 12.38
N THR A 81 -5.09 -4.97 13.59
CA THR A 81 -6.44 -5.48 13.86
C THR A 81 -7.45 -4.35 14.04
N LEU A 82 -7.07 -3.25 14.70
CA LEU A 82 -7.96 -2.12 15.00
C LEU A 82 -8.34 -1.33 13.74
N TYR A 83 -9.63 -1.05 13.60
CA TYR A 83 -10.19 -0.34 12.45
C TYR A 83 -9.53 1.03 12.21
N SER A 84 -9.44 1.87 13.25
CA SER A 84 -8.80 3.20 13.20
C SER A 84 -7.38 3.14 12.63
N LEU A 85 -6.53 2.26 13.16
CA LEU A 85 -5.14 2.09 12.69
C LEU A 85 -5.05 1.61 11.23
N LYS A 86 -5.95 0.73 10.81
CA LYS A 86 -6.03 0.33 9.39
C LYS A 86 -6.46 1.51 8.51
N MET A 87 -7.41 2.32 8.97
CA MET A 87 -7.88 3.51 8.27
C MET A 87 -6.82 4.61 8.17
N GLU A 88 -5.98 4.82 9.18
CA GLU A 88 -4.85 5.75 9.09
C GLU A 88 -3.88 5.37 7.97
N ASN A 89 -3.52 4.08 7.86
CA ASN A 89 -2.71 3.57 6.76
C ASN A 89 -3.43 3.77 5.41
N ALA A 90 -4.74 3.54 5.36
CA ALA A 90 -5.55 3.77 4.17
C ALA A 90 -5.54 5.24 3.71
N VAL A 91 -5.57 6.19 4.64
CA VAL A 91 -5.47 7.62 4.33
C VAL A 91 -4.12 7.94 3.65
N LEU A 92 -3.02 7.43 4.19
CA LEU A 92 -1.69 7.61 3.60
C LEU A 92 -1.62 7.00 2.20
N ILE A 93 -2.12 5.77 2.01
CA ILE A 93 -2.21 5.13 0.69
C ILE A 93 -2.94 6.03 -0.31
N LYS A 94 -4.09 6.58 0.09
CA LYS A 94 -4.91 7.46 -0.77
C LYS A 94 -4.18 8.76 -1.13
N ILE A 95 -3.43 9.35 -0.20
CA ILE A 95 -2.63 10.55 -0.46
C ILE A 95 -1.57 10.26 -1.53
N HIS A 96 -0.77 9.20 -1.36
CA HIS A 96 0.27 8.83 -2.31
C HIS A 96 -0.29 8.37 -3.67
N ALA A 97 -1.43 7.68 -3.69
CA ALA A 97 -2.11 7.34 -4.93
C ALA A 97 -2.54 8.59 -5.73
N ARG A 98 -3.02 9.65 -5.04
CA ARG A 98 -3.34 10.93 -5.68
C ARG A 98 -2.10 11.71 -6.11
N SER A 99 -1.01 11.58 -5.37
CA SER A 99 0.29 12.15 -5.73
C SER A 99 0.78 11.56 -7.06
N ILE A 100 0.76 10.23 -7.24
CA ILE A 100 1.11 9.59 -8.52
C ILE A 100 0.31 10.16 -9.71
N ILE A 101 -1.02 10.34 -9.55
CA ILE A 101 -1.86 10.93 -10.61
C ILE A 101 -1.49 12.38 -10.91
N THR A 102 -1.19 13.17 -9.86
CA THR A 102 -0.77 14.57 -10.01
C THR A 102 0.60 14.66 -10.70
N THR A 103 1.55 13.85 -10.24
CA THR A 103 2.91 13.76 -10.77
C THR A 103 2.91 13.33 -12.24
N THR A 104 2.18 12.28 -12.62
CA THR A 104 2.04 11.89 -14.03
C THR A 104 1.46 13.00 -14.91
N SER A 105 0.58 13.85 -14.36
CA SER A 105 0.03 15.00 -15.09
C SER A 105 1.08 16.11 -15.27
N GLY A 106 1.89 16.38 -14.23
CA GLY A 106 3.02 17.31 -14.30
C GLY A 106 4.08 16.87 -15.30
N MET A 107 4.46 15.59 -15.25
CA MET A 107 5.40 14.98 -16.20
C MET A 107 4.92 15.11 -17.65
N LYS A 108 3.62 14.86 -17.91
CA LYS A 108 3.03 15.06 -19.24
C LYS A 108 3.15 16.51 -19.71
N MET A 109 2.85 17.48 -18.84
CA MET A 109 2.97 18.90 -19.16
C MET A 109 4.41 19.31 -19.49
N MET A 110 5.38 18.76 -18.75
CA MET A 110 6.81 19.01 -18.95
C MET A 110 7.44 18.18 -20.08
N LYS A 111 6.64 17.34 -20.76
CA LYS A 111 7.10 16.38 -21.78
C LYS A 111 8.21 15.46 -21.26
N LEU A 112 8.08 15.05 -20.00
CA LEU A 112 9.01 14.17 -19.30
C LEU A 112 8.48 12.74 -19.32
N GLY A 113 9.27 11.82 -19.87
CA GLY A 113 8.87 10.43 -20.07
C GLY A 113 7.99 10.23 -21.31
N HIS A 114 7.83 8.96 -21.71
CA HIS A 114 7.00 8.58 -22.85
C HIS A 114 5.52 8.55 -22.48
N GLU A 115 4.68 9.16 -23.32
CA GLU A 115 3.24 9.29 -23.05
C GLU A 115 2.52 7.94 -22.89
N ASP A 116 2.92 6.91 -23.63
CA ASP A 116 2.35 5.57 -23.52
C ASP A 116 2.55 4.97 -22.12
N TYR A 117 3.75 5.11 -21.54
CA TYR A 117 4.01 4.63 -20.18
C TYR A 117 3.24 5.42 -19.13
N LEU A 118 3.08 6.74 -19.33
CA LEU A 118 2.25 7.58 -18.45
C LEU A 118 0.77 7.16 -18.50
N ASN A 119 0.26 6.83 -19.69
CA ASN A 119 -1.11 6.36 -19.87
C ASN A 119 -1.33 4.97 -19.24
N VAL A 120 -0.37 4.05 -19.42
CA VAL A 120 -0.39 2.73 -18.76
C VAL A 120 -0.45 2.89 -17.25
N LEU A 121 0.45 3.67 -16.66
CA LEU A 121 0.49 3.90 -15.21
C LEU A 121 -0.84 4.49 -14.69
N ARG A 122 -1.44 5.44 -15.42
CA ARG A 122 -2.74 6.01 -15.05
C ARG A 122 -3.88 5.00 -15.12
N GLY A 123 -3.85 4.09 -16.09
CA GLY A 123 -4.79 2.97 -16.16
C GLY A 123 -4.67 2.04 -14.97
N GLU A 124 -3.44 1.63 -14.63
CA GLU A 124 -3.18 0.78 -13.46
C GLU A 124 -3.63 1.44 -12.15
N MET A 125 -3.44 2.76 -12.01
CA MET A 125 -3.90 3.50 -10.83
C MET A 125 -5.44 3.55 -10.71
N GLU A 126 -6.18 3.56 -11.83
CA GLU A 126 -7.64 3.48 -11.79
C GLU A 126 -8.13 2.08 -11.39
N GLU A 127 -7.44 1.02 -11.85
CA GLU A 127 -7.69 -0.34 -11.37
C GLU A 127 -7.36 -0.48 -9.89
N PHE A 128 -6.22 0.06 -9.44
CA PHE A 128 -5.84 0.10 -8.04
C PHE A 128 -6.88 0.82 -7.19
N ARG A 129 -7.45 1.94 -7.65
CA ARG A 129 -8.49 2.68 -6.93
C ARG A 129 -9.71 1.81 -6.65
N LYS A 130 -10.13 0.97 -7.60
CA LYS A 130 -11.27 0.05 -7.43
C LYS A 130 -10.95 -1.02 -6.39
N LEU A 131 -9.81 -1.68 -6.53
CA LEU A 131 -9.32 -2.68 -5.57
C LEU A 131 -9.12 -2.10 -4.17
N PHE A 132 -8.69 -0.85 -4.08
CA PHE A 132 -8.49 -0.16 -2.80
C PHE A 132 -9.82 0.01 -2.08
N VAL A 133 -10.88 0.43 -2.78
CA VAL A 133 -12.22 0.55 -2.18
C VAL A 133 -12.73 -0.82 -1.72
N GLU A 134 -12.58 -1.86 -2.55
CA GLU A 134 -12.94 -3.23 -2.17
C GLU A 134 -12.20 -3.69 -0.92
N TRP A 135 -10.90 -3.42 -0.84
CA TRP A 135 -10.06 -3.76 0.30
C TRP A 135 -10.48 -3.03 1.59
N ILE A 136 -10.77 -1.72 1.54
CA ILE A 136 -11.27 -0.97 2.70
C ILE A 136 -12.61 -1.52 3.21
N ASN A 137 -13.48 -1.98 2.31
CA ASN A 137 -14.76 -2.57 2.69
C ASN A 137 -14.62 -3.90 3.46
N THR A 138 -13.41 -4.48 3.52
CA THR A 138 -13.13 -5.66 4.34
C THR A 138 -12.80 -5.33 5.79
N PHE A 139 -12.63 -4.05 6.14
CA PHE A 139 -12.23 -3.66 7.49
C PHE A 139 -13.42 -3.75 8.44
N ASP A 140 -13.23 -4.42 9.58
CA ASP A 140 -14.25 -4.56 10.61
C ASP A 140 -14.31 -3.31 11.49
N LYS A 141 -15.34 -2.49 11.28
CA LYS A 141 -15.61 -1.26 12.04
C LYS A 141 -15.97 -1.50 13.50
N THR A 142 -16.37 -2.71 13.85
CA THR A 142 -16.77 -3.05 15.22
C THR A 142 -15.57 -3.39 16.09
N ASN A 143 -14.42 -3.71 15.49
CA ASN A 143 -13.16 -3.95 16.17
C ASN A 143 -12.33 -2.67 16.23
N ASP A 144 -12.65 -1.80 17.19
CA ASP A 144 -11.90 -0.56 17.40
C ASP A 144 -11.86 -0.13 18.88
N ILE A 145 -10.91 0.75 19.19
CA ILE A 145 -10.80 1.39 20.51
C ILE A 145 -10.85 2.91 20.27
N PRO A 146 -11.64 3.66 21.06
CA PRO A 146 -11.66 5.11 20.95
C PRO A 146 -10.25 5.70 21.13
N ASP A 147 -9.83 6.52 20.18
CA ASP A 147 -8.70 7.42 20.34
C ASP A 147 -9.20 8.86 20.58
N ASP A 148 -8.32 9.77 20.99
CA ASP A 148 -8.72 11.15 21.32
C ASP A 148 -8.79 12.09 20.10
N TRP A 149 -8.55 11.60 18.87
CA TRP A 149 -8.39 12.43 17.67
C TRP A 149 -9.67 12.72 16.87
N GLY A 150 -10.75 11.95 17.08
CA GLY A 150 -12.04 12.18 16.43
C GLY A 150 -12.25 11.59 15.03
N LEU A 151 -11.32 10.79 14.47
CA LEU A 151 -11.21 10.68 13.01
C LEU A 151 -12.12 9.63 12.33
N PHE A 152 -12.43 8.50 12.97
CA PHE A 152 -12.97 7.32 12.27
C PHE A 152 -14.19 6.61 12.91
N TYR A 153 -14.76 7.17 13.98
CA TYR A 153 -15.91 6.60 14.72
C TYR A 153 -17.26 7.21 14.32
#